data_AF-A0AAJ5W9I2-F1
#
_entry.id   AF-A0AAJ5W9I2-F1
#
_cell.length_a   1.000
_cell.length_b   1.000
_cell.length_c   1.000
_cell.angle_alpha   90.00
_cell.angle_beta   90.00
_cell.angle_gamma   90.00
#
_symmetry.space_group_name_H-M   'P 1'
#
loop_
_entity.id
_entity.type
_entity.pdbx_description
1 polymer ?
#
loop_
_entity_poly.entity_id
_entity_poly.type
_entity_poly.pdbx_seq_one_letter_code
_entity_poly.pdbx_strand_id
1 'polypeptide(L)'
;MIPDEFIEEVLAETDIVALVGSYTELKKVGKDYKTLCLFHKEKTPSMTISPEKQIFKCFGCGAGGNAIEFMKRIERKNYPEAIYSLALRIGLIEAEISDLTGTVYVLKLQEDKYYIGFSQNFDARIKAHQSGNGAIWTKKYQMIEVLEYFESVPFDMENEITQKYMSRYGWRNVRGGNYAFKYLHYDQTPEALHRKKKDGAYLLLLKEGKYYVGFSQDMEADIERQFAGKGLAWTKKYPPKRVIQKVKTLNIETAMQLTLQAMKDYGWENVRGYRWTADVIQKPKELDLQ
;
A
#
# COMPACT_ATOMS: atom_id res chain seq x y z
N MET A 1 -10.86 13.80 -9.16
CA MET A 1 -11.58 13.48 -7.90
C MET A 1 -11.50 11.99 -7.72
N ILE A 2 -11.23 11.49 -6.51
CA ILE A 2 -11.12 10.04 -6.27
C ILE A 2 -12.55 9.47 -6.17
N PRO A 3 -12.91 8.40 -6.91
CA PRO A 3 -14.25 7.80 -6.83
C PRO A 3 -14.57 7.31 -5.41
N ASP A 4 -15.79 7.54 -4.95
CA ASP A 4 -16.22 7.13 -3.60
C ASP A 4 -16.12 5.61 -3.41
N GLU A 5 -16.48 4.83 -4.43
CA GLU A 5 -16.34 3.36 -4.44
C GLU A 5 -14.89 2.91 -4.17
N PHE A 6 -13.90 3.60 -4.74
CA PHE A 6 -12.50 3.30 -4.49
C PHE A 6 -12.07 3.64 -3.06
N ILE A 7 -12.59 4.73 -2.50
CA ILE A 7 -12.35 5.11 -1.10
C ILE A 7 -12.93 4.05 -0.16
N GLU A 8 -14.14 3.58 -0.44
CA GLU A 8 -14.79 2.51 0.32
C GLU A 8 -14.01 1.19 0.23
N GLU A 9 -13.52 0.82 -0.96
CA GLU A 9 -12.69 -0.37 -1.17
C GLU A 9 -11.38 -0.29 -0.36
N VAL A 10 -10.68 0.85 -0.41
CA VAL A 10 -9.46 1.08 0.37
C VAL A 10 -9.72 0.94 1.86
N LEU A 11 -10.85 1.46 2.36
CA LEU A 11 -11.24 1.33 3.76
C LEU A 11 -11.62 -0.11 4.13
N ALA A 12 -12.32 -0.83 3.25
CA ALA A 12 -12.77 -2.20 3.49
C ALA A 12 -11.60 -3.19 3.57
N GLU A 13 -10.58 -3.00 2.74
CA GLU A 13 -9.40 -3.87 2.66
C GLU A 13 -8.29 -3.46 3.64
N THR A 14 -8.38 -2.26 4.25
CA THR A 14 -7.41 -1.84 5.27
C THR A 14 -7.84 -2.28 6.67
N ASP A 15 -7.16 -3.27 7.24
CA ASP A 15 -7.29 -3.58 8.67
C ASP A 15 -6.59 -2.50 9.52
N ILE A 16 -7.38 -1.70 10.24
CA ILE A 16 -6.85 -0.63 11.08
C ILE A 16 -5.96 -1.14 12.23
N VAL A 17 -6.19 -2.35 12.74
CA VAL A 17 -5.36 -2.94 13.81
C VAL A 17 -3.97 -3.21 13.27
N ALA A 18 -3.88 -3.86 12.12
CA ALA A 18 -2.62 -4.11 11.43
C ALA A 18 -1.91 -2.79 11.02
N LEU A 19 -2.68 -1.82 10.52
CA LEU A 19 -2.18 -0.50 10.16
C LEU A 19 -1.51 0.20 11.35
N VAL A 20 -2.23 0.38 12.47
CA VAL A 20 -1.68 1.05 13.65
C VAL A 20 -0.55 0.22 14.27
N GLY A 21 -0.71 -1.11 14.30
CA GLY A 21 0.28 -2.04 14.82
C GLY A 21 1.65 -1.98 14.14
N SER A 22 1.69 -1.57 12.87
CA SER A 22 2.96 -1.34 12.17
C SER A 22 3.77 -0.14 12.70
N TYR A 23 3.11 0.81 13.38
CA TYR A 23 3.76 1.99 13.96
C TYR A 23 4.05 1.85 15.45
N THR A 24 3.36 0.95 16.15
CA THR A 24 3.45 0.80 17.60
C THR A 24 2.99 -0.55 18.07
N GLU A 25 3.53 -0.99 19.21
CA GLU A 25 3.02 -2.18 19.87
C GLU A 25 1.61 -1.92 20.40
N LEU A 26 0.73 -2.90 20.17
CA LEU A 26 -0.66 -2.87 20.58
C LEU A 26 -0.89 -3.88 21.71
N LYS A 27 -1.51 -3.42 22.80
CA LYS A 27 -1.94 -4.29 23.89
C LYS A 27 -3.44 -4.56 23.77
N LYS A 28 -3.84 -5.83 23.69
CA LYS A 28 -5.26 -6.22 23.68
C LYS A 28 -5.91 -5.92 25.04
N VAL A 29 -7.06 -5.25 25.04
CA VAL A 29 -7.86 -4.91 26.23
C VAL A 29 -9.34 -5.14 25.93
N GLY A 30 -9.86 -6.26 26.42
CA GLY A 30 -11.22 -6.70 26.08
C GLY A 30 -11.33 -6.99 24.58
N LYS A 31 -12.28 -6.31 23.91
CA LYS A 31 -12.50 -6.42 22.46
C LYS A 31 -11.65 -5.46 21.61
N ASP A 32 -11.02 -4.47 22.25
CA ASP A 32 -10.25 -3.43 21.59
C ASP A 32 -8.74 -3.60 21.86
N TYR A 33 -7.93 -2.77 21.23
CA TYR A 33 -6.49 -2.64 21.48
C TYR A 33 -6.16 -1.25 22.03
N LYS A 34 -5.11 -1.15 22.84
CA LYS A 34 -4.61 0.11 23.40
C LYS A 34 -3.11 0.30 23.16
N THR A 35 -2.71 1.57 23.05
CA THR A 35 -1.31 1.99 22.90
C THR A 35 -1.13 3.44 23.35
N LEU A 36 0.12 3.89 23.49
CA LEU A 36 0.42 5.31 23.66
C LEU A 36 0.04 6.06 22.39
N CYS A 37 -0.49 7.26 22.54
CA CYS A 37 -0.89 8.07 21.41
C CYS A 37 0.31 8.42 20.53
N LEU A 38 0.16 8.17 19.23
CA LEU A 38 1.17 8.48 18.24
C LEU A 38 1.16 9.95 17.79
N PHE A 39 0.20 10.74 18.27
CA PHE A 39 -0.01 12.13 17.85
C PHE A 39 0.34 13.16 18.91
N HIS A 40 0.46 12.76 20.18
CA HIS A 40 0.87 13.64 21.26
C HIS A 40 1.69 12.87 22.30
N LYS A 41 2.49 13.57 23.08
CA LYS A 41 3.35 12.97 24.09
C LYS A 41 2.56 12.70 25.37
N GLU A 42 2.52 11.45 25.79
CA GLU A 42 1.88 11.01 27.02
C GLU A 42 2.67 9.89 27.71
N LYS A 43 2.36 9.63 28.99
CA LYS A 43 2.96 8.53 29.77
C LYS A 43 2.01 7.33 29.94
N THR A 44 0.71 7.55 29.80
CA THR A 44 -0.33 6.55 29.99
C THR A 44 -1.04 6.29 28.66
N PRO A 45 -1.28 5.02 28.26
CA PRO A 45 -1.97 4.72 27.01
C PRO A 45 -3.38 5.31 26.94
N SER A 46 -3.61 6.27 26.03
CA SER A 46 -4.95 6.85 25.80
C SER A 46 -5.51 6.58 24.42
N MET A 47 -4.75 5.97 23.51
CA MET A 47 -5.22 5.57 22.19
C MET A 47 -5.79 4.16 22.20
N THR A 48 -7.04 4.04 21.77
CA THR A 48 -7.78 2.79 21.59
C THR A 48 -8.04 2.54 20.10
N ILE A 49 -7.91 1.30 19.66
CA ILE A 49 -8.19 0.84 18.30
C ILE A 49 -9.28 -0.22 18.40
N SER A 50 -10.39 -0.03 17.66
CA SER A 50 -11.52 -0.94 17.68
C SER A 50 -11.58 -1.74 16.38
N PRO A 51 -11.33 -3.08 16.43
CA PRO A 51 -11.38 -3.93 15.24
C PRO A 51 -12.79 -4.03 14.66
N GLU A 52 -13.81 -4.05 15.53
CA GLU A 52 -15.22 -4.14 15.16
C GLU A 52 -15.67 -2.90 14.37
N LYS A 53 -15.23 -1.71 14.81
CA LYS A 53 -15.62 -0.43 14.20
C LYS A 53 -14.67 0.05 13.10
N GLN A 54 -13.51 -0.59 12.94
CA GLN A 54 -12.43 -0.13 12.05
C GLN A 54 -12.03 1.34 12.27
N ILE A 55 -11.95 1.77 13.55
CA ILE A 55 -11.54 3.14 13.94
C ILE A 55 -10.51 3.15 15.06
N PHE A 56 -9.75 4.25 15.14
CA PHE A 56 -8.94 4.60 16.30
C PHE A 56 -9.54 5.83 17.01
N LYS A 57 -9.31 5.93 18.32
CA LYS A 57 -9.63 7.12 19.12
C LYS A 57 -8.62 7.29 20.23
N CYS A 58 -8.05 8.48 20.35
CA CYS A 58 -7.26 8.90 21.49
C CYS A 58 -8.13 9.74 22.43
N PHE A 59 -8.27 9.29 23.68
CA PHE A 59 -9.05 9.98 24.71
C PHE A 59 -8.26 11.11 25.39
N GLY A 60 -6.94 11.18 25.21
CA GLY A 60 -6.10 12.28 25.73
C GLY A 60 -6.14 13.55 24.86
N CYS A 61 -5.98 13.40 23.53
CA CYS A 61 -5.94 14.54 22.61
C CYS A 61 -7.15 14.66 21.67
N GLY A 62 -8.12 13.75 21.77
CA GLY A 62 -9.34 13.75 20.96
C GLY A 62 -9.17 13.27 19.51
N ALA A 63 -7.95 13.04 19.02
CA ALA A 63 -7.70 12.51 17.68
C ALA A 63 -8.43 11.18 17.46
N GLY A 64 -9.07 10.99 16.32
CA GLY A 64 -9.79 9.75 16.00
C GLY A 64 -10.27 9.74 14.56
N GLY A 65 -10.59 8.55 14.05
CA GLY A 65 -11.08 8.36 12.70
C GLY A 65 -10.81 6.95 12.18
N ASN A 66 -11.03 6.75 10.89
CA ASN A 66 -10.72 5.52 10.17
C ASN A 66 -9.24 5.44 9.75
N ALA A 67 -8.88 4.43 8.96
CA ALA A 67 -7.53 4.23 8.44
C ALA A 67 -6.97 5.44 7.66
N ILE A 68 -7.81 6.11 6.85
CA ILE A 68 -7.38 7.29 6.07
C ILE A 68 -7.03 8.44 7.02
N GLU A 69 -7.88 8.72 8.02
CA GLU A 69 -7.61 9.78 8.98
C GLU A 69 -6.38 9.49 9.84
N PHE A 70 -6.14 8.21 10.15
CA PHE A 70 -4.91 7.79 10.81
C PHE A 70 -3.69 8.11 9.93
N MET A 71 -3.72 7.73 8.65
CA MET A 71 -2.61 7.97 7.71
C MET A 71 -2.32 9.45 7.47
N LYS A 72 -3.37 10.26 7.30
CA LYS A 72 -3.23 11.72 7.21
C LYS A 72 -2.50 12.30 8.41
N ARG A 73 -2.82 11.83 9.62
CA ARG A 73 -2.21 12.35 10.85
C ARG A 73 -0.79 11.85 11.06
N ILE A 74 -0.56 10.57 10.85
CA ILE A 74 0.71 9.91 11.20
C ILE A 74 1.82 10.26 10.20
N GLU A 75 1.50 10.25 8.91
CA GLU A 75 2.42 10.61 7.82
C GLU A 75 2.30 12.07 7.39
N ARG A 76 1.34 12.82 7.94
CA ARG A 76 1.07 14.23 7.57
C ARG A 76 0.77 14.38 6.07
N LYS A 77 0.11 13.37 5.51
CA LYS A 77 -0.36 13.32 4.13
C LYS A 77 -1.69 14.08 3.98
N ASN A 78 -1.90 14.67 2.81
CA ASN A 78 -3.22 15.17 2.45
C ASN A 78 -4.21 14.01 2.21
N TYR A 79 -5.50 14.30 1.98
CA TYR A 79 -6.52 13.26 1.86
C TYR A 79 -6.27 12.30 0.67
N PRO A 80 -6.04 12.80 -0.57
CA PRO A 80 -5.60 11.96 -1.68
C PRO A 80 -4.35 11.12 -1.40
N GLU A 81 -3.27 11.76 -0.94
CA GLU A 81 -1.99 11.09 -0.64
C GLU A 81 -2.18 9.94 0.37
N ALA A 82 -3.05 10.12 1.38
CA ALA A 82 -3.34 9.09 2.36
C ALA A 82 -4.10 7.90 1.76
N ILE A 83 -5.08 8.14 0.88
CA ILE A 83 -5.82 7.08 0.17
C ILE A 83 -4.86 6.29 -0.72
N TYR A 84 -4.09 6.96 -1.58
CA TYR A 84 -3.14 6.30 -2.47
C TYR A 84 -2.06 5.55 -1.68
N SER A 85 -1.58 6.10 -0.56
CA SER A 85 -0.63 5.41 0.31
C SER A 85 -1.19 4.15 0.95
N LEU A 86 -2.48 4.16 1.32
CA LEU A 86 -3.14 2.95 1.83
C LEU A 86 -3.35 1.94 0.71
N ALA A 87 -3.86 2.38 -0.43
CA ALA A 87 -4.11 1.54 -1.59
C ALA A 87 -2.84 0.82 -2.07
N LEU A 88 -1.70 1.52 -2.15
CA LEU A 88 -0.39 0.90 -2.45
C LEU A 88 0.05 -0.10 -1.38
N ARG A 89 -0.29 0.15 -0.11
CA ARG A 89 0.13 -0.71 1.00
C ARG A 89 -0.63 -2.04 1.01
N ILE A 90 -1.91 -2.01 0.67
CA ILE A 90 -2.78 -3.20 0.61
C ILE A 90 -2.78 -3.86 -0.77
N GLY A 91 -2.05 -3.30 -1.75
CA GLY A 91 -1.94 -3.83 -3.11
C GLY A 91 -3.21 -3.66 -3.95
N LEU A 92 -4.10 -2.72 -3.60
CA LEU A 92 -5.26 -2.38 -4.43
C LEU A 92 -4.88 -1.60 -5.68
N ILE A 93 -3.80 -0.83 -5.58
CA ILE A 93 -3.15 -0.20 -6.72
C ILE A 93 -1.68 -0.54 -6.68
N GLU A 94 -1.08 -0.47 -7.85
CA GLU A 94 0.36 -0.48 -7.99
C GLU A 94 0.86 0.87 -8.42
N ALA A 95 2.16 0.93 -8.43
CA ALA A 95 2.96 2.08 -8.70
C ALA A 95 2.41 2.92 -9.88
N GLU A 96 2.14 2.27 -11.01
CA GLU A 96 1.85 2.95 -12.27
C GLU A 96 0.41 3.47 -12.46
N ILE A 97 -0.45 3.44 -11.44
CA ILE A 97 -1.88 3.82 -11.56
C ILE A 97 -2.27 4.82 -10.47
N SER A 98 -1.53 5.93 -10.40
CA SER A 98 -2.08 7.13 -9.78
C SER A 98 -1.94 8.29 -10.73
N ASP A 99 -3.07 8.94 -11.07
CA ASP A 99 -3.06 10.29 -11.65
C ASP A 99 -2.50 11.32 -10.65
N LEU A 100 -2.17 10.88 -9.42
CA LEU A 100 -1.56 11.69 -8.39
C LEU A 100 -0.10 11.96 -8.75
N THR A 101 0.12 13.10 -9.38
CA THR A 101 1.46 13.66 -9.59
C THR A 101 1.79 14.65 -8.47
N GLY A 102 3.08 14.77 -8.19
CA GLY A 102 3.60 15.66 -7.18
C GLY A 102 5.12 15.68 -7.18
N THR A 103 5.72 16.01 -6.05
CA THR A 103 7.16 16.02 -5.88
C THR A 103 7.59 14.88 -4.97
N VAL A 104 8.46 13.99 -5.48
CA VAL A 104 9.22 13.08 -4.61
C VAL A 104 10.50 13.79 -4.19
N TYR A 105 10.85 13.71 -2.92
CA TYR A 105 12.01 14.39 -2.36
C TYR A 105 12.78 13.48 -1.42
N VAL A 106 14.09 13.70 -1.36
CA VAL A 106 15.03 12.99 -0.49
C VAL A 106 15.60 13.97 0.52
N LEU A 107 15.43 13.66 1.79
CA LEU A 107 16.01 14.40 2.90
C LEU A 107 17.21 13.66 3.46
N LYS A 108 18.31 14.40 3.69
CA LYS A 108 19.34 13.98 4.63
C LYS A 108 18.93 14.41 6.03
N LEU A 109 19.01 13.48 6.96
CA LEU A 109 18.73 13.71 8.37
C LEU A 109 20.01 13.51 9.18
N GLN A 110 19.95 13.86 10.46
CA GLN A 110 20.98 13.52 11.44
C GLN A 110 21.28 12.01 11.49
N GLU A 111 22.47 11.66 11.99
CA GLU A 111 22.93 10.27 12.17
C GLU A 111 22.96 9.44 10.87
N ASP A 112 23.24 10.07 9.74
CA ASP A 112 23.28 9.45 8.41
C ASP A 112 21.99 8.68 8.10
N LYS A 113 20.85 9.28 8.46
CA LYS A 113 19.51 8.78 8.16
C LYS A 113 18.94 9.54 6.97
N TYR A 114 18.08 8.86 6.22
CA TYR A 114 17.45 9.40 5.02
C TYR A 114 15.94 9.23 5.11
N TYR A 115 15.22 10.20 4.55
CA TYR A 115 13.77 10.14 4.39
C TYR A 115 13.40 10.47 2.95
N ILE A 116 12.63 9.59 2.33
CA ILE A 116 12.04 9.83 1.02
C ILE A 116 10.56 10.12 1.27
N GLY A 117 10.09 11.24 0.73
CA GLY A 117 8.69 11.64 0.85
C GLY A 117 8.11 12.00 -0.50
N PHE A 118 6.79 11.91 -0.59
CA PHE A 118 6.03 12.54 -1.65
C PHE A 118 5.16 13.67 -1.10
N SER A 119 5.01 14.76 -1.85
CA SER A 119 3.92 15.70 -1.61
C SER A 119 3.49 16.46 -2.86
N GLN A 120 2.19 16.75 -2.96
CA GLN A 120 1.66 17.71 -3.94
C GLN A 120 1.95 19.18 -3.56
N ASN A 121 2.37 19.45 -2.33
CA ASN A 121 2.77 20.77 -1.86
C ASN A 121 4.16 20.69 -1.21
N PHE A 122 5.18 20.58 -2.07
CA PHE A 122 6.56 20.39 -1.67
C PHE A 122 7.05 21.44 -0.66
N ASP A 123 6.86 22.72 -0.94
CA ASP A 123 7.35 23.80 -0.06
C ASP A 123 6.74 23.76 1.34
N ALA A 124 5.41 23.59 1.43
CA ALA A 124 4.75 23.46 2.72
C ALA A 124 5.24 22.21 3.46
N ARG A 125 5.51 21.14 2.72
CA ARG A 125 5.99 19.88 3.27
C ARG A 125 7.40 20.00 3.85
N ILE A 126 8.32 20.65 3.13
CA ILE A 126 9.68 20.90 3.62
C ILE A 126 9.67 21.78 4.87
N LYS A 127 8.86 22.86 4.89
CA LYS A 127 8.69 23.70 6.09
C LYS A 127 8.18 22.90 7.29
N ALA A 128 7.26 21.96 7.08
CA ALA A 128 6.75 21.10 8.15
C ALA A 128 7.85 20.17 8.71
N HIS A 129 8.74 19.64 7.87
CA HIS A 129 9.89 18.86 8.33
C HIS A 129 10.86 19.72 9.15
N GLN A 130 11.18 20.92 8.68
CA GLN A 130 12.07 21.87 9.37
C GLN A 130 11.53 22.28 10.75
N SER A 131 10.22 22.44 10.88
CA SER A 131 9.57 22.83 12.14
C SER A 131 9.30 21.67 13.11
N GLY A 132 9.84 20.47 12.87
CA GLY A 132 9.58 19.28 13.70
C GLY A 132 8.14 18.74 13.60
N ASN A 133 7.38 19.16 12.59
CA ASN A 133 6.00 18.75 12.37
C ASN A 133 5.84 17.70 11.26
N GLY A 134 6.95 17.16 10.74
CA GLY A 134 7.00 16.15 9.69
C GLY A 134 6.59 14.73 10.11
N ALA A 135 6.96 13.75 9.28
CA ALA A 135 6.78 12.32 9.56
C ALA A 135 7.53 11.88 10.82
N ILE A 136 7.12 10.76 11.44
CA ILE A 136 7.73 10.23 12.67
C ILE A 136 9.25 10.12 12.53
N TRP A 137 9.72 9.63 11.40
CA TRP A 137 11.15 9.46 11.14
C TRP A 137 11.91 10.80 11.21
N THR A 138 11.35 11.85 10.60
CA THR A 138 11.93 13.21 10.61
C THR A 138 11.75 13.96 11.93
N LYS A 139 10.82 13.52 12.78
CA LYS A 139 10.72 13.97 14.17
C LYS A 139 11.77 13.33 15.07
N LYS A 140 12.16 12.08 14.74
CA LYS A 140 13.19 11.35 15.46
C LYS A 140 14.60 11.81 15.08
N TYR A 141 14.84 12.00 13.79
CA TYR A 141 16.11 12.49 13.25
C TYR A 141 15.85 13.79 12.50
N GLN A 142 16.38 14.91 13.00
CA GLN A 142 16.07 16.22 12.43
C GLN A 142 16.65 16.34 11.02
N MET A 143 15.91 17.02 10.14
CA MET A 143 16.34 17.32 8.79
C MET A 143 17.59 18.21 8.79
N ILE A 144 18.56 17.85 7.95
CA ILE A 144 19.75 18.66 7.65
C ILE A 144 19.51 19.44 6.35
N GLU A 145 19.20 18.75 5.26
CA GLU A 145 19.05 19.33 3.93
C GLU A 145 18.15 18.48 3.02
N VAL A 146 17.65 19.09 1.94
CA VAL A 146 17.07 18.37 0.80
C VAL A 146 18.22 17.97 -0.11
N LEU A 147 18.42 16.68 -0.32
CA LEU A 147 19.48 16.18 -1.20
C LEU A 147 19.08 16.22 -2.66
N GLU A 148 17.88 15.72 -2.95
CA GLU A 148 17.35 15.54 -4.30
C GLU A 148 15.83 15.70 -4.27
N TYR A 149 15.24 16.14 -5.38
CA TYR A 149 13.80 16.12 -5.58
C TYR A 149 13.46 15.98 -7.07
N PHE A 150 12.29 15.43 -7.34
CA PHE A 150 11.78 15.10 -8.66
C PHE A 150 10.36 15.65 -8.76
N GLU A 151 10.15 16.65 -9.61
CA GLU A 151 8.86 17.33 -9.76
C GLU A 151 7.99 16.67 -10.81
N SER A 152 6.66 16.84 -10.67
CA SER A 152 5.67 16.32 -11.60
C SER A 152 5.78 14.81 -11.85
N VAL A 153 6.25 14.06 -10.85
CA VAL A 153 6.41 12.62 -10.94
C VAL A 153 5.19 11.91 -10.35
N PRO A 154 4.87 10.71 -10.86
CA PRO A 154 3.91 9.80 -10.24
C PRO A 154 4.24 9.48 -8.76
N PHE A 155 3.19 9.32 -7.94
CA PHE A 155 3.27 9.10 -6.49
C PHE A 155 4.12 7.90 -6.07
N ASP A 156 4.06 6.84 -6.85
CA ASP A 156 4.73 5.58 -6.65
C ASP A 156 6.25 5.60 -6.76
N MET A 157 6.79 6.59 -7.47
CA MET A 157 8.22 6.82 -7.55
C MET A 157 8.84 7.03 -6.15
N GLU A 158 8.02 7.42 -5.15
CA GLU A 158 8.41 7.44 -3.73
C GLU A 158 8.97 6.08 -3.27
N ASN A 159 8.33 4.97 -3.63
CA ASN A 159 8.73 3.63 -3.22
C ASN A 159 10.00 3.16 -3.95
N GLU A 160 10.09 3.42 -5.25
CA GLU A 160 11.28 3.07 -6.05
C GLU A 160 12.53 3.79 -5.53
N ILE A 161 12.43 5.10 -5.32
CA ILE A 161 13.52 5.91 -4.78
C ILE A 161 13.88 5.45 -3.36
N THR A 162 12.88 5.09 -2.54
CA THR A 162 13.12 4.53 -1.21
C THR A 162 13.96 3.25 -1.29
N GLN A 163 13.59 2.31 -2.15
CA GLN A 163 14.33 1.04 -2.31
C GLN A 163 15.76 1.26 -2.83
N LYS A 164 15.93 2.18 -3.79
CA LYS A 164 17.26 2.56 -4.30
C LYS A 164 18.14 3.11 -3.18
N TYR A 165 17.62 4.00 -2.35
CA TYR A 165 18.34 4.55 -1.21
C TYR A 165 18.60 3.49 -0.13
N MET A 166 17.65 2.60 0.15
CA MET A 166 17.85 1.47 1.06
C MET A 166 18.98 0.55 0.60
N SER A 167 19.07 0.27 -0.70
CA SER A 167 20.13 -0.56 -1.27
C SER A 167 21.51 0.11 -1.13
N ARG A 168 21.56 1.44 -1.21
CA ARG A 168 22.80 2.22 -1.11
C ARG A 168 23.26 2.46 0.34
N TYR A 169 22.35 2.80 1.23
CA TYR A 169 22.68 3.25 2.60
C TYR A 169 22.25 2.27 3.69
N GLY A 170 21.69 1.12 3.30
CA GLY A 170 21.14 0.11 4.19
C GLY A 170 19.71 0.43 4.62
N TRP A 171 18.85 -0.58 4.58
CA TRP A 171 17.42 -0.45 4.90
C TRP A 171 17.14 0.10 6.31
N ARG A 172 18.08 -0.04 7.26
CA ARG A 172 17.95 0.52 8.61
C ARG A 172 18.07 2.04 8.66
N ASN A 173 18.69 2.65 7.65
CA ASN A 173 18.98 4.07 7.63
C ASN A 173 17.99 4.89 6.80
N VAL A 174 17.09 4.25 6.06
CA VAL A 174 16.23 4.90 5.08
C VAL A 174 14.76 4.60 5.36
N ARG A 175 13.88 5.59 5.28
CA ARG A 175 12.43 5.43 5.41
C ARG A 175 11.72 6.26 4.34
N GLY A 176 10.56 5.81 3.86
CA GLY A 176 9.75 6.51 2.87
C GLY A 176 8.65 5.61 2.33
N GLY A 177 7.56 6.19 1.80
CA GLY A 177 6.43 5.45 1.25
C GLY A 177 5.96 4.28 2.12
N ASN A 178 5.89 3.08 1.54
CA ASN A 178 5.49 1.84 2.22
C ASN A 178 6.50 1.34 3.28
N TYR A 179 7.64 2.01 3.40
CA TYR A 179 8.68 1.65 4.35
C TYR A 179 8.77 2.63 5.52
N ALA A 180 7.87 3.60 5.66
CA ALA A 180 7.95 4.64 6.70
C ALA A 180 7.80 4.12 8.17
N PHE A 181 7.37 2.86 8.35
CA PHE A 181 6.97 2.31 9.64
C PHE A 181 8.14 2.01 10.60
N LYS A 182 7.86 2.15 11.90
CA LYS A 182 8.82 1.92 13.00
C LYS A 182 9.09 0.43 13.25
N TYR A 183 8.08 -0.43 13.05
CA TYR A 183 8.14 -1.88 13.27
C TYR A 183 7.96 -2.65 11.96
N LEU A 184 8.82 -2.41 10.97
CA LEU A 184 9.19 -3.50 10.06
C LEU A 184 9.66 -4.62 10.97
N HIS A 185 8.83 -5.64 11.19
CA HIS A 185 9.22 -6.84 11.91
C HIS A 185 10.57 -7.26 11.34
N TYR A 186 11.50 -7.66 12.20
CA TYR A 186 12.90 -7.93 11.86
C TYR A 186 13.07 -8.90 10.66
N ASP A 187 11.99 -9.62 10.31
CA ASP A 187 11.81 -10.53 9.17
C ASP A 187 11.26 -9.86 7.88
N GLN A 188 11.23 -8.54 7.77
CA GLN A 188 10.81 -7.79 6.57
C GLN A 188 11.92 -6.87 6.04
N THR A 189 13.17 -7.32 6.03
CA THR A 189 14.20 -6.65 5.20
C THR A 189 13.76 -6.69 3.72
N PRO A 190 14.23 -5.80 2.83
CA PRO A 190 14.03 -5.96 1.39
C PRO A 190 14.41 -7.37 0.90
N GLU A 191 15.43 -7.98 1.52
CA GLU A 191 15.86 -9.36 1.27
C GLU A 191 14.94 -10.41 1.91
N ALA A 192 14.20 -10.08 2.97
CA ALA A 192 13.23 -10.95 3.62
C ALA A 192 11.84 -10.89 2.94
N LEU A 193 11.48 -9.74 2.37
CA LEU A 193 10.47 -9.62 1.31
C LEU A 193 10.84 -10.50 0.10
N HIS A 194 12.12 -10.58 -0.26
CA HIS A 194 12.60 -11.50 -1.30
C HIS A 194 12.72 -12.98 -0.85
N ARG A 195 12.76 -13.28 0.46
CA ARG A 195 12.96 -14.66 0.97
C ARG A 195 11.65 -15.39 1.30
N LYS A 196 10.50 -14.73 1.33
CA LYS A 196 9.20 -15.42 1.33
C LYS A 196 8.82 -15.81 -0.10
N LYS A 197 9.41 -16.92 -0.54
CA LYS A 197 9.05 -17.73 -1.71
C LYS A 197 7.53 -17.71 -1.99
N LYS A 198 7.11 -17.17 -3.15
CA LYS A 198 6.05 -17.66 -4.08
C LYS A 198 5.40 -16.54 -4.90
N ASP A 199 6.08 -15.42 -5.09
CA ASP A 199 5.62 -14.31 -5.91
C ASP A 199 5.36 -14.77 -7.35
N GLY A 200 4.16 -14.47 -7.85
CA GLY A 200 3.80 -14.94 -9.17
C GLY A 200 2.44 -14.51 -9.65
N ALA A 201 2.30 -14.52 -10.96
CA ALA A 201 1.03 -14.39 -11.64
C ALA A 201 0.43 -15.78 -11.86
N TYR A 202 -0.89 -15.90 -11.77
CA TYR A 202 -1.57 -17.15 -12.02
C TYR A 202 -2.88 -16.90 -12.75
N LEU A 203 -3.28 -17.85 -13.59
CA LEU A 203 -4.54 -17.84 -14.32
C LEU A 203 -5.46 -18.93 -13.76
N LEU A 204 -6.68 -18.56 -13.38
CA LEU A 204 -7.74 -19.47 -12.94
C LEU A 204 -8.81 -19.61 -14.01
N LEU A 205 -9.32 -20.83 -14.15
CA LEU A 205 -10.62 -21.08 -14.77
C LEU A 205 -11.68 -20.96 -13.67
N LEU A 206 -12.70 -20.16 -13.91
CA LEU A 206 -13.85 -19.97 -13.02
C LEU A 206 -15.07 -20.71 -13.55
N LYS A 207 -16.17 -20.67 -12.79
CA LYS A 207 -17.50 -21.06 -13.29
C LYS A 207 -17.94 -20.15 -14.44
N GLU A 208 -18.92 -20.63 -15.21
CA GLU A 208 -19.54 -19.90 -16.34
C GLU A 208 -18.56 -19.44 -17.43
N GLY A 209 -17.44 -20.17 -17.60
CA GLY A 209 -16.45 -19.86 -18.65
C GLY A 209 -15.71 -18.55 -18.38
N LYS A 210 -15.70 -18.06 -17.14
CA LYS A 210 -14.95 -16.87 -16.74
C LYS A 210 -13.53 -17.24 -16.32
N TYR A 211 -12.64 -16.25 -16.33
CA TYR A 211 -11.24 -16.40 -15.99
C TYR A 211 -10.81 -15.29 -15.04
N TYR A 212 -9.79 -15.61 -14.23
CA TYR A 212 -9.16 -14.65 -13.34
C TYR A 212 -7.64 -14.77 -13.40
N VAL A 213 -6.95 -13.66 -13.66
CA VAL A 213 -5.50 -13.55 -13.49
C VAL A 213 -5.19 -12.84 -12.18
N GLY A 214 -4.62 -13.57 -11.23
CA GLY A 214 -4.14 -13.01 -9.97
C GLY A 214 -2.63 -12.79 -9.99
N PHE A 215 -2.16 -11.81 -9.23
CA PHE A 215 -0.75 -11.59 -8.93
C PHE A 215 -0.62 -11.42 -7.42
N SER A 216 0.29 -12.15 -6.80
CA SER A 216 0.43 -12.14 -5.35
C SER A 216 1.87 -12.40 -4.93
N GLN A 217 2.27 -11.75 -3.83
CA GLN A 217 3.53 -12.01 -3.12
C GLN A 217 3.52 -13.38 -2.40
N ASP A 218 2.36 -14.03 -2.31
CA ASP A 218 2.23 -15.45 -1.98
C ASP A 218 1.14 -16.07 -2.87
N MET A 219 1.54 -16.52 -4.06
CA MET A 219 0.64 -17.07 -5.06
C MET A 219 -0.15 -18.27 -4.55
N GLU A 220 0.44 -19.14 -3.73
CA GLU A 220 -0.26 -20.33 -3.25
C GLU A 220 -1.32 -19.97 -2.20
N ALA A 221 -0.97 -19.13 -1.22
CA ALA A 221 -1.93 -18.69 -0.22
C ALA A 221 -3.08 -17.87 -0.84
N ASP A 222 -2.77 -17.03 -1.84
CA ASP A 222 -3.80 -16.27 -2.52
C ASP A 222 -4.71 -17.18 -3.36
N ILE A 223 -4.17 -18.16 -4.09
CA ILE A 223 -4.99 -19.17 -4.78
C ILE A 223 -5.91 -19.89 -3.78
N GLU A 224 -5.39 -20.38 -2.66
CA GLU A 224 -6.20 -21.03 -1.62
C GLU A 224 -7.33 -20.12 -1.13
N ARG A 225 -7.04 -18.83 -0.91
CA ARG A 225 -8.03 -17.81 -0.53
C ARG A 225 -9.13 -17.66 -1.60
N GLN A 226 -8.77 -17.62 -2.89
CA GLN A 226 -9.76 -17.54 -3.98
C GLN A 226 -10.67 -18.77 -3.98
N PHE A 227 -10.10 -19.98 -3.86
CA PHE A 227 -10.88 -21.24 -3.82
C PHE A 227 -11.76 -21.36 -2.57
N ALA A 228 -11.36 -20.77 -1.46
CA ALA A 228 -12.14 -20.71 -0.23
C ALA A 228 -13.31 -19.71 -0.27
N GLY A 229 -13.56 -19.05 -1.41
CA GLY A 229 -14.61 -18.03 -1.56
C GLY A 229 -14.29 -16.72 -0.83
N LYS A 230 -13.04 -16.54 -0.40
CA LYS A 230 -12.53 -15.32 0.27
C LYS A 230 -11.80 -14.39 -0.68
N GLY A 231 -11.94 -14.64 -1.98
CA GLY A 231 -11.31 -13.89 -3.07
C GLY A 231 -11.98 -12.55 -3.39
N LEU A 232 -11.64 -12.00 -4.55
CA LEU A 232 -12.24 -10.77 -5.07
C LEU A 232 -13.70 -10.97 -5.48
N ALA A 233 -14.45 -9.88 -5.61
CA ALA A 233 -15.87 -9.91 -6.03
C ALA A 233 -16.11 -10.77 -7.29
N TRP A 234 -15.22 -10.68 -8.29
CA TRP A 234 -15.28 -11.49 -9.50
C TRP A 234 -15.19 -13.00 -9.24
N THR A 235 -14.25 -13.43 -8.40
CA THR A 235 -14.08 -14.84 -8.01
C THR A 235 -15.13 -15.33 -7.01
N LYS A 236 -15.75 -14.43 -6.25
CA LYS A 236 -16.91 -14.74 -5.40
C LYS A 236 -18.16 -14.96 -6.26
N LYS A 237 -18.36 -14.10 -7.26
CA LYS A 237 -19.45 -14.18 -8.25
C LYS A 237 -19.30 -15.41 -9.14
N TYR A 238 -18.07 -15.68 -9.60
CA TYR A 238 -17.70 -16.84 -10.39
C TYR A 238 -16.65 -17.69 -9.66
N PRO A 239 -17.06 -18.66 -8.82
CA PRO A 239 -16.13 -19.48 -8.04
C PRO A 239 -15.06 -20.18 -8.90
N PRO A 240 -13.80 -20.26 -8.44
CA PRO A 240 -12.74 -20.98 -9.14
C PRO A 240 -13.05 -22.47 -9.33
N LYS A 241 -12.73 -23.00 -10.52
CA LYS A 241 -12.77 -24.43 -10.85
C LYS A 241 -11.40 -25.08 -10.75
N ARG A 242 -10.38 -24.47 -11.36
CA ARG A 242 -9.00 -24.98 -11.37
C ARG A 242 -8.00 -23.88 -11.71
N VAL A 243 -6.75 -24.09 -11.33
CA VAL A 243 -5.61 -23.30 -11.83
C VAL A 243 -5.27 -23.76 -13.25
N ILE A 244 -5.11 -22.81 -14.16
CA ILE A 244 -4.67 -23.04 -15.56
C ILE A 244 -3.16 -22.89 -15.65
N GLN A 245 -2.63 -21.79 -15.12
CA GLN A 245 -1.21 -21.44 -15.25
C GLN A 245 -0.70 -20.76 -13.98
N LYS A 246 0.58 -20.96 -13.69
CA LYS A 246 1.35 -20.26 -12.66
C LYS A 246 2.66 -19.77 -13.26
N VAL A 247 3.01 -18.52 -13.02
CA VAL A 247 4.21 -17.86 -13.52
C VAL A 247 4.92 -17.24 -12.33
N LYS A 248 6.09 -17.77 -11.97
CA LYS A 248 6.93 -17.17 -10.94
C LYS A 248 7.54 -15.89 -11.48
N THR A 249 7.21 -14.76 -10.88
CA THR A 249 7.69 -13.45 -11.32
C THR A 249 7.52 -12.45 -10.18
N LEU A 250 8.47 -11.54 -10.06
CA LEU A 250 8.35 -10.31 -9.27
C LEU A 250 7.94 -9.13 -10.15
N ASN A 251 7.97 -9.32 -11.48
CA ASN A 251 7.65 -8.29 -12.44
C ASN A 251 6.15 -8.28 -12.72
N ILE A 252 5.55 -7.18 -12.34
CA ILE A 252 4.18 -6.80 -12.53
C ILE A 252 3.72 -6.83 -13.99
N GLU A 253 4.59 -6.45 -14.92
CA GLU A 253 4.34 -6.50 -16.36
C GLU A 253 4.06 -7.93 -16.82
N THR A 254 4.65 -8.92 -16.16
CA THR A 254 4.40 -10.33 -16.49
C THR A 254 2.94 -10.72 -16.20
N ALA A 255 2.35 -10.21 -15.12
CA ALA A 255 0.93 -10.42 -14.81
C ALA A 255 0.01 -9.69 -15.80
N MET A 256 0.40 -8.48 -16.21
CA MET A 256 -0.31 -7.70 -17.23
C MET A 256 -0.30 -8.42 -18.59
N GLN A 257 0.87 -8.90 -19.03
CA GLN A 257 0.99 -9.66 -20.28
C GLN A 257 0.19 -10.97 -20.22
N LEU A 258 0.21 -11.67 -19.09
CA LEU A 258 -0.60 -12.87 -18.89
C LEU A 258 -2.10 -12.55 -18.98
N THR A 259 -2.53 -11.41 -18.45
CA THR A 259 -3.93 -10.96 -18.53
C THR A 259 -4.32 -10.62 -19.96
N LEU A 260 -3.50 -9.84 -20.67
CA LEU A 260 -3.75 -9.48 -22.07
C LEU A 260 -3.78 -10.72 -22.97
N GLN A 261 -2.88 -11.67 -22.74
CA GLN A 261 -2.85 -12.93 -23.48
C GLN A 261 -4.11 -13.75 -23.20
N ALA A 262 -4.52 -13.90 -21.93
CA ALA A 262 -5.76 -14.58 -21.59
C ALA A 262 -6.99 -13.89 -22.20
N MET A 263 -7.02 -12.55 -22.25
CA MET A 263 -8.09 -11.79 -22.90
C MET A 263 -8.15 -12.06 -24.41
N LYS A 264 -7.00 -12.21 -25.08
CA LYS A 264 -6.95 -12.61 -26.49
C LYS A 264 -7.47 -14.03 -26.69
N ASP A 265 -7.07 -14.95 -25.81
CA ASP A 265 -7.37 -16.38 -25.95
C ASP A 265 -8.82 -16.73 -25.59
N TYR A 266 -9.41 -16.00 -24.62
CA TYR A 266 -10.70 -16.35 -24.01
C TYR A 266 -11.78 -15.28 -24.12
N GLY A 267 -11.49 -14.16 -24.80
CA GLY A 267 -12.37 -13.01 -24.91
C GLY A 267 -12.22 -12.06 -23.72
N TRP A 268 -12.01 -10.78 -24.01
CA TRP A 268 -11.71 -9.75 -23.01
C TRP A 268 -12.84 -9.59 -21.98
N GLU A 269 -14.08 -9.83 -22.38
CA GLU A 269 -15.27 -9.75 -21.53
C GLU A 269 -15.35 -10.90 -20.51
N ASN A 270 -14.60 -12.00 -20.73
CA ASN A 270 -14.62 -13.19 -19.89
C ASN A 270 -13.46 -13.26 -18.89
N VAL A 271 -12.45 -12.41 -19.06
CA VAL A 271 -11.25 -12.40 -18.21
C VAL A 271 -11.26 -11.17 -17.31
N ARG A 272 -10.94 -11.37 -16.04
CA ARG A 272 -10.56 -10.29 -15.13
C ARG A 272 -9.20 -10.58 -14.56
N GLY A 273 -8.50 -9.55 -14.13
CA GLY A 273 -7.18 -9.69 -13.56
C GLY A 273 -6.40 -8.41 -13.69
N TYR A 274 -5.38 -8.26 -12.84
CA TYR A 274 -4.53 -7.07 -12.84
C TYR A 274 -5.34 -5.75 -12.80
N ARG A 275 -5.17 -4.86 -13.78
CA ARG A 275 -5.91 -3.58 -13.94
C ARG A 275 -7.40 -3.74 -14.24
N TRP A 276 -7.86 -4.96 -14.50
CA TRP A 276 -9.20 -5.25 -14.98
C TRP A 276 -9.99 -6.08 -13.97
N THR A 277 -10.25 -5.54 -12.78
CA THR A 277 -10.93 -6.24 -11.67
C THR A 277 -12.40 -5.85 -11.49
N ALA A 278 -12.84 -4.70 -12.03
CA ALA A 278 -14.22 -4.22 -11.93
C ALA A 278 -15.16 -4.79 -13.00
N ASP A 279 -16.47 -4.75 -12.73
CA ASP A 279 -17.52 -5.28 -13.61
C ASP A 279 -17.73 -4.41 -14.88
N VAL A 280 -17.20 -3.18 -14.94
CA VAL A 280 -17.36 -2.26 -16.09
C VAL A 280 -16.01 -1.80 -16.62
N ILE A 281 -15.60 -2.35 -17.76
CA ILE A 281 -14.39 -1.89 -18.46
C ILE A 281 -14.70 -1.86 -19.96
N GLN A 282 -14.23 -0.81 -20.65
CA GLN A 282 -14.12 -0.76 -22.10
C GLN A 282 -12.99 -1.72 -22.56
N LYS A 283 -13.10 -2.28 -23.77
CA LYS A 283 -12.05 -3.13 -24.36
C LYS A 283 -10.68 -2.44 -24.25
N PRO A 284 -9.62 -3.11 -23.74
CA PRO A 284 -8.28 -2.53 -23.70
C PRO A 284 -7.84 -2.10 -25.10
N LYS A 285 -7.35 -0.85 -25.24
CA LYS A 285 -6.87 -0.31 -26.54
C LYS A 285 -5.67 -1.10 -27.07
N GLU A 286 -4.93 -1.74 -26.18
CA GLU A 286 -3.80 -2.62 -26.47
C GLU A 286 -4.22 -3.91 -27.20
N LEU A 287 -5.50 -4.27 -27.18
CA LEU A 287 -6.07 -5.35 -27.99
C LEU A 287 -6.48 -4.90 -29.40
N ASP A 288 -6.51 -3.60 -29.68
CA ASP A 288 -6.84 -3.04 -31.00
C ASP A 288 -5.59 -2.70 -31.84
N LEU A 289 -4.38 -2.84 -31.28
CA LEU A 289 -3.09 -2.54 -31.93
C LEU A 289 -2.49 -3.72 -32.73
N GLN A 290 -3.33 -4.53 -33.40
CA GLN A 290 -2.88 -5.55 -34.36
C GLN A 290 -3.63 -5.43 -35.69
#